data_AF-A0A954RF97-F1
#
_entry.id   AF-A0A954RF97-F1
#
_cell.length_a   1.000
_cell.length_b   1.000
_cell.length_c   1.000
_cell.angle_alpha   90.00
_cell.angle_beta   90.00
_cell.angle_gamma   90.00
#
_symmetry.space_group_name_H-M   'P 1'
#
loop_
_entity.id
_entity.type
_entity.pdbx_description
1 polymer ?
#
loop_
_entity_poly.entity_id
_entity_poly.type
_entity_poly.pdbx_seq_one_letter_code
_entity_poly.pdbx_strand_id
1 'polypeptide(L)'
;YDVLDGTVRQTQLFHLGENPHEFLTQHADSALAPQLNYSLAQTQRNLADDPSYAAKRAELEALLLSEMRRLHDPYRLWDQPDDGLPPMTQPEQKPKRKQRNKDGK
;
A
#
# COMPACT_ATOMS: atom_id res chain seq x y z
N TYR A 1 0.92 0.89 3.55
CA TYR A 1 2.34 0.58 3.29
C TYR A 1 2.47 -0.90 3.01
N ASP A 2 2.98 -1.23 1.82
CA ASP A 2 3.44 -2.57 1.48
C ASP A 2 4.77 -2.38 0.73
N VAL A 3 5.83 -2.97 1.26
CA VAL A 3 7.15 -2.99 0.63
C VAL A 3 7.44 -4.47 0.40
N LEU A 4 7.69 -4.86 -0.84
CA LEU A 4 7.85 -6.26 -1.25
C LEU A 4 9.00 -7.04 -0.55
N ASP A 5 9.76 -6.39 0.36
CA ASP A 5 10.74 -6.98 1.28
C ASP A 5 10.81 -6.25 2.65
N GLY A 6 9.81 -5.41 2.99
CA GLY A 6 9.82 -4.55 4.18
C GLY A 6 8.82 -5.02 5.25
N THR A 7 9.15 -4.72 6.51
CA THR A 7 8.37 -5.14 7.70
C THR A 7 7.08 -4.36 7.96
N VAL A 8 6.77 -3.35 7.16
CA VAL A 8 5.59 -2.50 7.39
C VAL A 8 4.44 -2.91 6.48
N ARG A 9 3.35 -3.34 7.11
CA ARG A 9 2.11 -3.80 6.48
C ARG A 9 0.94 -3.02 7.07
N GLN A 10 0.34 -2.13 6.29
CA GLN A 10 -0.74 -1.27 6.77
C GLN A 10 -1.70 -0.89 5.65
N THR A 11 -3.00 -1.10 5.90
CA THR A 11 -4.10 -0.60 5.06
C THR A 11 -4.43 0.85 5.42
N GLN A 12 -4.82 1.65 4.44
CA GLN A 12 -5.32 3.00 4.65
C GLN A 12 -6.70 3.16 4.01
N LEU A 13 -7.61 3.82 4.72
CA LEU A 13 -8.97 4.10 4.27
C LEU A 13 -9.28 5.57 4.49
N PHE A 14 -9.65 6.28 3.42
CA PHE A 14 -9.99 7.70 3.46
C PHE A 14 -11.37 7.94 2.89
N HIS A 15 -12.16 8.76 3.58
CA HIS A 15 -13.43 9.25 3.05
C HIS A 15 -13.17 10.54 2.26
N LEU A 16 -12.99 10.47 0.93
CA LEU A 16 -12.54 11.61 0.12
C LEU A 16 -13.49 12.82 0.13
N GLY A 17 -14.79 12.63 0.40
CA GLY A 17 -15.75 13.72 0.54
C GLY A 17 -15.51 14.57 1.79
N GLU A 18 -15.00 13.96 2.87
CA GLU A 18 -14.69 14.64 4.12
C GLU A 18 -13.20 14.91 4.28
N ASN A 19 -12.33 14.04 3.75
CA ASN A 19 -10.88 14.06 3.83
C ASN A 19 -10.22 14.05 2.43
N PRO A 20 -10.37 15.13 1.63
CA PRO A 20 -9.88 15.18 0.26
C PRO A 20 -8.34 15.19 0.15
N HIS A 21 -7.65 15.48 1.26
CA HIS A 21 -6.18 15.52 1.32
C HIS A 21 -5.58 14.28 1.98
N GLU A 22 -6.40 13.27 2.29
CA GLU A 22 -5.95 11.98 2.81
C GLU A 22 -5.08 12.12 4.08
N PHE A 23 -5.45 13.05 4.97
CA PHE A 23 -4.70 13.28 6.19
C PHE A 23 -4.57 12.00 7.02
N LEU A 24 -3.41 11.80 7.64
CA LEU A 24 -3.16 10.80 8.68
C LEU A 24 -3.39 11.37 10.08
N THR A 25 -3.59 10.51 11.09
CA THR A 25 -3.77 10.92 12.49
C THR A 25 -2.65 11.82 13.01
N GLN A 26 -1.41 11.63 12.53
CA GLN A 26 -0.25 12.45 12.91
C GLN A 26 -0.39 13.92 12.51
N HIS A 27 -1.20 14.24 11.49
CA HIS A 27 -1.43 15.63 11.08
C HIS A 27 -2.28 16.40 12.11
N ALA A 28 -3.01 15.72 12.98
CA ALA A 28 -3.74 16.34 14.08
C ALA A 28 -2.87 16.55 15.34
N ASP A 29 -1.59 16.17 15.32
CA ASP A 29 -0.68 16.39 16.45
C ASP A 29 -0.53 17.90 16.71
N SER A 30 -0.63 18.31 17.98
CA SER A 30 -0.45 19.69 18.44
C SER A 30 0.83 20.38 17.95
N ALA A 31 1.90 19.62 17.64
CA ALA A 31 3.14 20.17 17.10
C ALA A 31 3.05 20.52 15.60
N LEU A 32 2.19 19.83 14.85
CA LEU A 32 2.03 19.97 13.39
C LEU A 32 0.77 20.75 13.02
N ALA A 33 -0.29 20.67 13.84
CA ALA A 33 -1.55 21.36 13.61
C ALA A 33 -1.39 22.89 13.40
N PRO A 34 -0.52 23.62 14.12
CA PRO A 34 -0.30 25.05 13.86
C PRO A 34 0.40 25.35 12.52
N GLN A 35 1.08 24.37 11.93
CA GLN A 35 1.78 24.49 10.64
C GLN A 35 0.85 24.14 9.47
N LEU A 36 -0.20 23.39 9.75
CA LEU A 36 -1.25 23.03 8.80
C LEU A 36 -2.28 24.15 8.80
N ASN A 37 -2.52 24.78 7.66
CA ASN A 37 -3.59 25.76 7.49
C ASN A 37 -4.98 25.10 7.43
N TYR A 38 -5.18 23.99 8.14
CA TYR A 38 -6.39 23.17 8.16
C TYR A 38 -6.81 22.87 9.60
N SER A 39 -8.11 22.98 9.88
CA SER A 39 -8.71 22.45 11.10
C SER A 39 -9.29 21.07 10.77
N LEU A 40 -8.67 20.01 11.31
CA LEU A 40 -9.02 18.64 10.94
C LEU A 40 -10.23 18.12 11.75
N ALA A 41 -11.24 17.63 11.05
CA ALA A 41 -12.33 16.89 11.68
C ALA A 41 -11.87 15.48 12.12
N GLN A 42 -12.60 14.84 13.04
CA GLN A 42 -12.24 13.50 13.53
C GLN A 42 -12.21 12.41 12.44
N THR A 43 -12.98 12.61 11.36
CA THR A 43 -13.02 11.71 10.20
C THR A 43 -11.95 12.04 9.15
N GLN A 44 -11.27 13.19 9.26
CA GLN A 44 -10.14 13.58 8.41
C GLN A 44 -8.84 12.91 8.86
N ARG A 45 -8.85 11.58 8.87
CA ARG A 45 -7.70 10.73 9.19
C ARG A 45 -7.76 9.42 8.40
N ASN A 46 -6.76 8.55 8.59
CA ASN A 46 -6.88 7.14 8.19
C ASN A 46 -7.93 6.43 9.07
N LEU A 47 -8.94 5.84 8.43
CA LEU A 47 -10.07 5.14 9.05
C LEU A 47 -9.95 3.61 8.99
N ALA A 48 -8.84 3.06 8.48
CA ALA A 48 -8.72 1.62 8.24
C ALA A 48 -8.89 0.76 9.50
N ASP A 49 -8.43 1.25 10.65
CA ASP A 49 -8.51 0.55 11.93
C ASP A 49 -9.77 0.95 12.74
N ASP A 50 -10.66 1.77 12.16
CA ASP A 50 -11.88 2.21 12.82
C ASP A 50 -12.99 1.15 12.66
N PRO A 51 -13.49 0.55 13.75
CA PRO A 51 -14.48 -0.53 13.66
C PRO A 51 -15.80 -0.09 13.04
N SER A 52 -16.15 1.21 13.11
CA SER A 52 -17.36 1.74 12.47
C SER A 52 -17.29 1.69 10.94
N TYR A 53 -16.08 1.63 10.37
CA TYR A 53 -15.84 1.53 8.93
C TYR A 53 -15.44 0.11 8.48
N ALA A 54 -15.44 -0.89 9.38
CA ALA A 54 -15.02 -2.26 9.07
C ALA A 54 -15.82 -2.88 7.91
N ALA A 55 -17.13 -2.66 7.87
CA ALA A 55 -17.99 -3.12 6.77
C ALA A 55 -17.61 -2.46 5.43
N LYS A 56 -17.32 -1.15 5.45
CA LYS A 56 -16.90 -0.42 4.24
C LYS A 56 -15.51 -0.83 3.77
N ARG A 57 -14.58 -1.06 4.70
CA ARG A 57 -13.24 -1.61 4.41
C ARG A 57 -13.36 -2.96 3.70
N ALA A 58 -14.15 -3.89 4.24
CA ALA A 58 -14.35 -5.21 3.65
C ALA A 58 -15.00 -5.14 2.25
N GLU A 59 -15.97 -4.25 2.06
CA GLU A 59 -16.59 -4.00 0.75
C GLU A 59 -15.54 -3.57 -0.30
N LEU A 60 -14.68 -2.61 0.04
CA LEU A 60 -13.65 -2.10 -0.86
C LEU A 60 -12.52 -3.10 -1.11
N GLU A 61 -12.13 -3.87 -0.09
CA GLU A 61 -11.13 -4.94 -0.23
C GLU A 61 -11.63 -6.06 -1.14
N ALA A 62 -12.91 -6.44 -1.02
CA ALA A 62 -13.54 -7.41 -1.91
C ALA A 62 -13.58 -6.91 -3.36
N LEU A 63 -13.93 -5.63 -3.56
CA LEU A 63 -13.90 -5.00 -4.88
C LEU A 63 -12.48 -5.02 -5.47
N LEU A 64 -11.48 -4.59 -4.70
CA LEU A 64 -10.08 -4.60 -5.12
C LEU A 64 -9.61 -6.00 -5.52
N LEU A 65 -9.86 -7.01 -4.68
CA LEU A 65 -9.50 -8.39 -4.96
C LEU A 65 -10.17 -8.91 -6.25
N SER A 66 -11.44 -8.55 -6.48
CA SER A 66 -12.15 -8.93 -7.70
C SER A 66 -11.51 -8.33 -8.96
N GLU A 67 -11.07 -7.07 -8.90
CA GLU A 67 -10.39 -6.38 -9.99
C GLU A 67 -8.99 -6.94 -10.24
N MET A 68 -8.23 -7.23 -9.19
CA MET A 68 -6.92 -7.88 -9.28
C MET A 68 -7.02 -9.27 -9.92
N ARG A 69 -8.05 -10.06 -9.57
CA ARG A 69 -8.34 -11.35 -10.23
C ARG A 69 -8.70 -11.16 -11.70
N ARG A 70 -9.60 -10.21 -12.01
CA ARG A 70 -10.01 -9.89 -13.38
C ARG A 70 -8.82 -9.53 -14.28
N LEU A 71 -7.86 -8.78 -13.72
CA LEU A 71 -6.67 -8.31 -14.43
C LEU A 71 -5.48 -9.27 -14.34
N HIS A 72 -5.63 -10.42 -13.66
CA HIS A 72 -4.54 -11.37 -13.40
C HIS A 72 -3.31 -10.68 -12.78
N ASP A 73 -3.55 -9.77 -11.82
CA ASP A 73 -2.51 -9.00 -11.16
C ASP A 73 -1.51 -9.95 -10.48
N PRO A 74 -0.20 -9.90 -10.81
CA PRO A 74 0.80 -10.78 -10.20
C PRO A 74 1.20 -10.35 -8.78
N TYR A 75 0.81 -9.16 -8.32
CA TYR A 75 1.19 -8.61 -7.01
C TYR A 75 -0.01 -8.56 -6.06
N ARG A 76 -0.19 -9.60 -5.25
CA ARG A 76 -1.20 -9.60 -4.17
C ARG A 76 -0.75 -8.74 -2.98
N LEU A 77 -1.72 -8.16 -2.27
CA LEU A 77 -1.44 -7.56 -0.96
C LEU A 77 -1.14 -8.65 0.08
N TRP A 78 -0.33 -8.30 1.07
CA TRP A 78 0.15 -9.23 2.10
C TRP A 78 -0.92 -9.97 2.91
N ASP A 79 -2.15 -9.46 3.01
CA ASP A 79 -3.30 -10.04 3.73
C ASP A 79 -4.39 -10.63 2.81
N GLN A 80 -4.15 -10.64 1.49
CA GLN A 80 -5.07 -11.25 0.53
C GLN A 80 -4.82 -12.76 0.37
N PRO A 81 -5.84 -13.54 0.01
CA PRO A 81 -5.67 -14.96 -0.27
C PRO A 81 -4.76 -15.18 -1.48
N ASP A 82 -3.98 -16.26 -1.42
CA ASP A 82 -3.26 -16.76 -2.59
C ASP A 82 -4.28 -17.44 -3.53
N ASP A 83 -4.40 -16.89 -4.74
CA ASP A 83 -5.30 -17.41 -5.77
C ASP A 83 -4.62 -18.47 -6.67
N GLY A 84 -3.35 -18.81 -6.40
CA GLY A 84 -2.59 -19.81 -7.17
C GLY A 84 -2.28 -19.37 -8.60
N LEU A 85 -2.33 -18.07 -8.89
CA LEU A 85 -1.96 -17.54 -10.20
C LEU A 85 -0.45 -17.72 -10.43
N PRO A 86 -0.02 -18.19 -11.62
CA PRO A 86 1.39 -18.34 -11.91
C PRO A 86 2.08 -16.96 -11.84
N PRO A 87 3.23 -16.83 -11.16
CA PRO A 87 3.97 -15.57 -11.17
C PRO A 87 4.33 -15.27 -12.62
N MET A 88 3.95 -14.08 -13.11
CA MET A 88 4.46 -13.62 -14.41
C MET A 88 5.99 -13.63 -14.32
N THR A 89 6.64 -14.27 -15.29
CA THR A 89 8.09 -14.27 -15.41
C THR A 89 8.57 -12.81 -15.38
N GLN A 90 9.15 -12.38 -14.26
CA GLN A 90 9.89 -11.13 -14.22
C GLN A 90 10.91 -11.20 -15.36
N PRO A 91 11.08 -10.14 -16.18
CA PRO A 91 12.14 -10.16 -17.18
C PRO A 91 13.45 -10.43 -16.43
N GLU A 92 14.03 -11.61 -16.69
CA GLU A 92 15.22 -12.09 -16.01
C GLU A 92 16.25 -10.97 -16.01
N GLN A 93 16.68 -10.54 -14.83
CA GLN A 93 17.81 -9.63 -14.72
C GLN A 93 19.01 -10.36 -15.32
N LYS A 94 19.32 -10.07 -16.60
CA LYS A 94 20.40 -10.70 -17.34
C LYS A 94 21.65 -10.68 -16.46
N PRO A 95 22.32 -11.82 -16.23
CA PRO A 95 23.45 -11.86 -15.30
C PRO A 95 24.50 -10.84 -15.75
N LYS A 96 24.88 -9.93 -14.83
CA LYS A 96 25.99 -9.00 -15.06
C LYS A 96 27.21 -9.83 -15.44
N ARG A 97 27.69 -9.63 -16.67
CA ARG A 97 28.94 -10.21 -17.20
C ARG A 97 30.03 -9.96 -16.15
N LYS A 98 30.50 -11.01 -15.47
CA LYS A 98 31.72 -10.94 -14.64
C LYS A 98 32.87 -10.53 -15.57
N GLN A 99 33.38 -9.32 -15.40
CA GLN A 99 34.68 -8.95 -15.94
C GLN A 99 35.71 -9.93 -15.37
N ARG A 100 36.25 -10.79 -16.23
CA ARG A 100 37.43 -11.58 -15.93
C ARG A 100 38.59 -10.60 -15.76
N ASN A 101 39.06 -10.44 -14.53
CA ASN A 101 40.34 -9.83 -14.26
C ASN A 101 41.41 -10.66 -14.99
N LYS A 102 42.18 -10.01 -15.86
CA LYS A 102 43.37 -10.58 -16.47
C LYS A 102 44.54 -10.30 -15.53
N ASP A 103 44.92 -11.29 -14.73
CA ASP A 103 46.21 -11.31 -14.07
C ASP A 103 47.23 -12.04 -14.95
N GLY A 104 48.28 -11.30 -15.34
CA GLY A 104 49.67 -11.75 -15.46
C GLY A 104 50.04 -12.84 -16.48
N LYS A 105 50.71 -12.43 -17.56
CA LYS A 105 52.11 -12.85 -17.83
C LYS A 105 52.80 -11.87 -18.77
#